data_AF-A0A1F6S2Y9-F1
#
_entry.id   AF-A0A1F6S2Y9-F1
#
_cell.length_a   1.000
_cell.length_b   1.000
_cell.length_c   1.000
_cell.angle_alpha   90.00
_cell.angle_beta   90.00
_cell.angle_gamma   90.00
#
_symmetry.space_group_name_H-M   'P 1'
#
loop_
_entity.id
_entity.type
_entity.pdbx_description
1 polymer ?
#
loop_
_entity_poly.entity_id
_entity_poly.type
_entity_poly.pdbx_seq_one_letter_code
_entity_poly.pdbx_strand_id
1 'polypeptide(L)'
;MKPDSLEKIYKILRIIVFAIPIFVILLGMYLILFPIENFKYYRSQPEISKFEIEKKEPSNEISFGIFPTLNHQNVSLKIDLDEAKNNCLENPPEITLEKTYRAFLYTEGKPINDKDSLREYLFRENKSQYPNGSLLHLKPTDEVFLLSDGRKILFPGPEIFRAFGYSFDNLIDVEKSSLDQFSNADKRIFIWTYPHPDGTIFKAYPSHKLYLVADGEKHEIENADDLSDLWPKYFTIPVDDIDPKNQLACSPGIQGIENGKVACLFDRQKLTSGLGGYYNFTLKYPASCPVAGVNFEKAGILLISEKSFATVKDSFRKIFASVVNRYFLKQ
;
A
#
# COMPACT_ATOMS: atom_id res chain seq x y z
N MET A 1 -47.25 -32.60 -30.65
CA MET A 1 -47.02 -31.31 -29.96
C MET A 1 -48.08 -30.33 -30.42
N LYS A 2 -48.77 -29.63 -29.51
CA LYS A 2 -49.79 -28.64 -29.88
C LYS A 2 -49.07 -27.37 -30.39
N PRO A 3 -49.49 -26.76 -31.53
CA PRO A 3 -48.84 -25.57 -32.08
C PRO A 3 -48.76 -24.40 -31.08
N ASP A 4 -49.70 -24.31 -30.14
CA ASP A 4 -49.73 -23.30 -29.07
C ASP A 4 -48.53 -23.37 -28.10
N SER A 5 -47.85 -24.54 -27.97
CA SER A 5 -46.66 -24.64 -27.13
C SER A 5 -45.40 -24.06 -27.79
N LEU A 6 -45.31 -24.10 -29.12
CA LEU A 6 -44.15 -23.60 -29.86
C LEU A 6 -44.10 -22.06 -29.87
N GLU A 7 -45.25 -21.40 -29.96
CA GLU A 7 -45.31 -19.93 -29.92
C GLU A 7 -44.86 -19.38 -28.55
N LYS A 8 -45.27 -20.03 -27.45
CA LYS A 8 -44.84 -19.67 -26.09
C LYS A 8 -43.34 -19.83 -25.91
N ILE A 9 -42.78 -20.95 -26.39
CA ILE A 9 -41.33 -21.20 -26.35
C ILE A 9 -40.57 -20.14 -27.15
N TYR A 10 -41.03 -19.80 -28.36
CA TYR A 10 -40.40 -18.78 -29.19
C TYR A 10 -40.39 -17.39 -28.53
N LYS A 11 -41.51 -16.96 -27.91
CA LYS A 11 -41.60 -15.68 -27.20
C LYS A 11 -40.61 -15.60 -26.03
N ILE A 12 -40.48 -16.69 -25.25
CA ILE A 12 -39.51 -16.76 -24.14
C ILE A 12 -38.07 -16.71 -24.66
N LEU A 13 -37.75 -17.51 -25.69
CA LEU A 13 -36.42 -17.52 -26.32
C LEU A 13 -36.02 -16.14 -26.84
N ARG A 14 -36.94 -15.42 -27.48
CA ARG A 14 -36.70 -14.05 -27.96
C ARG A 14 -36.33 -13.11 -26.82
N ILE A 15 -37.03 -13.16 -25.68
CA ILE A 15 -36.72 -12.35 -24.50
C ILE A 15 -35.33 -12.70 -23.97
N ILE A 16 -35.01 -13.99 -23.84
CA ILE A 16 -33.71 -14.47 -23.36
C ILE A 16 -32.57 -13.97 -24.26
N VAL A 17 -32.74 -14.01 -25.58
CA VAL A 17 -31.73 -13.54 -26.55
C VAL A 17 -31.39 -12.05 -26.38
N PHE A 18 -32.36 -11.21 -26.00
CA PHE A 18 -32.10 -9.78 -25.73
C PHE A 18 -31.65 -9.53 -24.27
N ALA A 19 -32.12 -10.33 -23.32
CA ALA A 19 -31.78 -10.17 -21.91
C ALA A 19 -30.33 -10.55 -21.61
N ILE A 20 -29.80 -11.60 -22.27
CA ILE A 20 -28.42 -12.08 -22.03
C ILE A 20 -27.38 -10.97 -22.33
N PRO A 21 -27.35 -10.32 -23.52
CA PRO A 21 -26.38 -9.26 -23.79
C PRO A 21 -26.48 -8.09 -22.82
N ILE A 22 -27.72 -7.68 -22.47
CA ILE A 22 -27.94 -6.60 -21.48
C ILE A 22 -27.38 -7.01 -20.13
N PHE A 23 -27.65 -8.23 -19.67
CA PHE A 23 -27.13 -8.74 -18.40
C PHE A 23 -25.60 -8.81 -18.40
N VAL A 24 -24.98 -9.26 -19.49
CA VAL A 24 -23.52 -9.29 -19.64
C VAL A 24 -22.92 -7.88 -19.62
N ILE A 25 -23.56 -6.92 -20.30
CA ILE A 25 -23.14 -5.51 -20.27
C ILE A 25 -23.25 -4.94 -18.85
N LEU A 26 -24.37 -5.18 -18.16
CA LEU A 26 -24.57 -4.71 -16.79
C LEU A 26 -23.58 -5.35 -15.82
N LEU A 27 -23.28 -6.65 -15.97
CA LEU A 27 -22.27 -7.35 -15.18
C LEU A 27 -20.87 -6.81 -15.45
N GLY A 28 -20.52 -6.57 -16.72
CA GLY A 28 -19.24 -5.96 -17.09
C GLY A 28 -19.10 -4.54 -16.53
N MET A 29 -20.14 -3.72 -16.65
CA MET A 29 -20.19 -2.39 -16.05
C MET A 29 -20.06 -2.47 -14.52
N TYR A 30 -20.74 -3.42 -13.88
CA TYR A 30 -20.61 -3.66 -12.44
C TYR A 30 -19.15 -3.98 -12.07
N LEU A 31 -18.50 -4.93 -12.74
CA LEU A 31 -17.10 -5.28 -12.45
C LEU A 31 -16.12 -4.11 -12.68
N ILE A 32 -16.37 -3.26 -13.67
CA ILE A 32 -15.56 -2.05 -13.93
C ILE A 32 -15.79 -0.97 -12.86
N LEU A 33 -17.04 -0.79 -12.43
CA LEU A 33 -17.40 0.23 -11.46
C LEU A 33 -17.00 -0.14 -10.03
N PHE A 34 -17.05 -1.43 -9.73
CA PHE A 34 -16.77 -2.04 -8.43
C PHE A 34 -15.54 -2.95 -8.52
N PRO A 35 -14.35 -2.38 -8.80
CA PRO A 35 -13.14 -3.17 -8.87
C PRO A 35 -12.88 -3.82 -7.51
N ILE A 36 -12.65 -5.12 -7.55
CA ILE A 36 -12.28 -5.92 -6.38
C ILE A 36 -10.80 -6.22 -6.52
N GLU A 37 -10.00 -5.76 -5.58
CA GLU A 37 -8.60 -6.15 -5.51
C GLU A 37 -8.45 -7.35 -4.59
N ASN A 38 -7.79 -8.39 -5.10
CA ASN A 38 -7.57 -9.62 -4.37
C ASN A 38 -6.07 -9.90 -4.32
N PHE A 39 -5.52 -9.86 -3.11
CA PHE A 39 -4.14 -10.18 -2.82
C PHE A 39 -4.11 -11.56 -2.18
N LYS A 40 -3.36 -12.49 -2.77
CA LYS A 40 -3.24 -13.84 -2.26
C LYS A 40 -1.78 -14.18 -2.04
N TYR A 41 -1.52 -14.83 -0.91
CA TYR A 41 -0.28 -15.51 -0.60
C TYR A 41 -0.55 -17.01 -0.59
N TYR A 42 0.35 -17.75 -1.23
CA TYR A 42 0.39 -19.21 -1.18
C TYR A 42 1.79 -19.63 -0.76
N ARG A 43 1.89 -20.47 0.27
CA ARG A 43 3.19 -20.96 0.76
C ARG A 43 4.01 -21.70 -0.30
N SER A 44 3.32 -22.38 -1.23
CA SER A 44 3.94 -23.10 -2.34
C SER A 44 4.49 -22.19 -3.44
N GLN A 45 4.10 -20.90 -3.45
CA GLN A 45 4.45 -19.94 -4.50
C GLN A 45 4.70 -18.53 -3.92
N PRO A 46 5.69 -18.39 -3.01
CA PRO A 46 5.94 -17.11 -2.33
C PRO A 46 6.30 -15.98 -3.30
N GLU A 47 7.02 -16.30 -4.39
CA GLU A 47 7.45 -15.34 -5.43
C GLU A 47 6.29 -14.71 -6.23
N ILE A 48 5.11 -15.36 -6.23
CA ILE A 48 3.92 -14.86 -6.92
C ILE A 48 3.08 -13.99 -5.97
N SER A 49 3.38 -14.04 -4.67
CA SER A 49 2.67 -13.24 -3.68
C SER A 49 2.96 -11.76 -3.89
N LYS A 50 1.91 -10.96 -3.82
CA LYS A 50 2.00 -9.50 -3.85
C LYS A 50 2.30 -8.87 -2.49
N PHE A 51 2.55 -9.70 -1.47
CA PHE A 51 2.97 -9.26 -0.14
C PHE A 51 3.91 -10.27 0.51
N GLU A 52 4.78 -9.74 1.35
CA GLU A 52 5.74 -10.50 2.16
C GLU A 52 5.16 -10.72 3.56
N ILE A 53 5.45 -11.89 4.14
CA ILE A 53 5.10 -12.24 5.52
C ILE A 53 6.37 -12.17 6.34
N GLU A 54 6.36 -11.34 7.37
CA GLU A 54 7.45 -11.17 8.32
C GLU A 54 7.04 -11.77 9.67
N LYS A 55 7.90 -12.61 10.24
CA LYS A 55 7.70 -13.17 11.58
C LYS A 55 8.61 -12.43 12.55
N LYS A 56 8.04 -11.83 13.59
CA LYS A 56 8.77 -11.17 14.66
C LYS A 56 8.78 -12.07 15.89
N GLU A 57 9.81 -12.91 15.98
CA GLU A 57 9.95 -13.91 17.04
C GLU A 57 9.95 -13.34 18.48
N PRO A 58 10.60 -12.21 18.81
CA PRO A 58 10.58 -11.72 20.19
C PRO A 58 9.23 -11.16 20.61
N SER A 59 8.40 -10.67 19.67
CA SER A 59 7.08 -10.10 19.97
C SER A 59 5.93 -11.09 19.80
N ASN A 60 6.20 -12.32 19.34
CA ASN A 60 5.19 -13.32 19.02
C ASN A 60 4.14 -12.80 18.02
N GLU A 61 4.62 -12.06 17.02
CA GLU A 61 3.79 -11.40 16.01
C GLU A 61 4.13 -11.86 14.60
N ILE A 62 3.12 -11.84 13.74
CA ILE A 62 3.29 -12.02 12.30
C ILE A 62 2.70 -10.78 11.63
N SER A 63 3.51 -10.10 10.84
CA SER A 63 3.06 -8.95 10.05
C SER A 63 3.12 -9.23 8.56
N PHE A 64 2.18 -8.66 7.83
CA PHE A 64 2.22 -8.59 6.38
C PHE A 64 1.44 -7.37 5.93
N GLY A 65 1.71 -6.88 4.73
CA GLY A 65 0.97 -5.73 4.25
C GLY A 65 0.97 -5.56 2.75
N ILE A 66 0.03 -4.74 2.30
CA ILE A 66 -0.28 -4.54 0.89
C ILE A 66 -0.33 -3.05 0.56
N PHE A 67 -0.03 -2.75 -0.70
CA PHE A 67 -0.19 -1.43 -1.27
C PHE A 67 -1.34 -1.46 -2.29
N PRO A 68 -2.58 -1.08 -1.92
CA PRO A 68 -3.67 -1.02 -2.87
C PRO A 68 -3.49 0.09 -3.89
N THR A 69 -3.96 -0.15 -5.11
CA THR A 69 -3.92 0.87 -6.17
C THR A 69 -5.18 1.74 -6.18
N LEU A 70 -6.25 1.29 -5.51
CA LEU A 70 -7.52 2.00 -5.42
C LEU A 70 -7.96 2.27 -3.98
N ASN A 71 -8.93 3.17 -3.84
CA ASN A 71 -9.60 3.45 -2.58
C ASN A 71 -10.74 2.44 -2.33
N HIS A 72 -10.60 1.66 -1.25
CA HIS A 72 -11.55 0.59 -0.87
C HIS A 72 -12.18 0.86 0.48
N GLN A 73 -13.47 0.61 0.66
CA GLN A 73 -14.13 0.89 1.95
C GLN A 73 -13.97 -0.23 2.96
N ASN A 74 -13.95 -1.48 2.50
CA ASN A 74 -13.87 -2.62 3.38
C ASN A 74 -12.65 -3.45 3.04
N VAL A 75 -12.05 -4.02 4.09
CA VAL A 75 -10.87 -4.87 4.02
C VAL A 75 -11.23 -6.20 4.66
N SER A 76 -11.30 -7.26 3.86
CA SER A 76 -11.56 -8.62 4.35
C SER A 76 -10.27 -9.41 4.33
N LEU A 77 -9.75 -9.76 5.50
CA LEU A 77 -8.64 -10.68 5.66
C LEU A 77 -9.16 -12.11 5.86
N LYS A 78 -8.59 -13.07 5.15
CA LYS A 78 -8.85 -14.51 5.29
C LYS A 78 -7.53 -15.25 5.34
N ILE A 79 -7.35 -16.09 6.34
CA ILE A 79 -6.11 -16.84 6.57
C ILE A 79 -6.47 -18.30 6.82
N ASP A 80 -5.83 -19.19 6.08
CA ASP A 80 -5.87 -20.64 6.32
C ASP A 80 -4.51 -21.03 6.96
N LEU A 81 -4.57 -21.46 8.21
CA LEU A 81 -3.41 -21.96 8.97
C LEU A 81 -3.21 -23.45 8.68
N ASP A 82 -1.96 -23.88 8.45
CA ASP A 82 -1.62 -25.31 8.43
C ASP A 82 -1.95 -25.87 9.81
N GLU A 83 -2.69 -27.00 9.90
CA GLU A 83 -3.16 -27.70 11.11
C GLU A 83 -2.41 -27.25 12.37
N ALA A 84 -2.84 -26.12 12.93
CA ALA A 84 -2.11 -25.50 14.01
C ALA A 84 -2.21 -26.46 15.19
N LYS A 85 -1.10 -26.74 15.87
CA LYS A 85 -1.14 -27.52 17.12
C LYS A 85 -2.25 -26.91 17.99
N ASN A 86 -3.21 -27.75 18.38
CA ASN A 86 -4.52 -27.36 18.96
C ASN A 86 -4.48 -26.24 20.00
N ASN A 87 -3.37 -26.08 20.73
CA ASN A 87 -3.17 -25.09 21.77
C ASN A 87 -3.35 -23.63 21.31
N CYS A 88 -3.09 -23.31 20.04
CA CYS A 88 -3.30 -21.95 19.52
C CYS A 88 -4.77 -21.62 19.20
N LEU A 89 -5.65 -22.64 19.17
CA LEU A 89 -7.06 -22.48 18.83
C LEU A 89 -7.90 -22.02 20.03
N GLU A 90 -7.44 -22.30 21.26
CA GLU A 90 -8.13 -21.90 22.49
C GLU A 90 -8.13 -20.37 22.70
N ASN A 91 -7.11 -19.70 22.17
CA ASN A 91 -6.92 -18.25 22.32
C ASN A 91 -6.56 -17.65 20.95
N PRO A 92 -7.55 -17.16 20.16
CA PRO A 92 -7.29 -16.57 18.85
C PRO A 92 -6.22 -15.46 18.91
N PRO A 93 -5.43 -15.31 17.83
CA PRO A 93 -4.60 -14.12 17.70
C PRO A 93 -5.49 -12.87 17.58
N GLU A 94 -5.03 -11.78 18.18
CA GLU A 94 -5.59 -10.46 17.90
C GLU A 94 -5.07 -10.00 16.54
N ILE A 95 -5.97 -9.63 15.64
CA ILE A 95 -5.61 -9.11 14.32
C ILE A 95 -5.81 -7.61 14.34
N THR A 96 -4.72 -6.87 14.15
CA THR A 96 -4.79 -5.42 13.97
C THR A 96 -4.54 -5.03 12.52
N LEU A 97 -5.16 -3.93 12.09
CA LEU A 97 -4.98 -3.29 10.81
C LEU A 97 -4.61 -1.82 11.03
N GLU A 98 -3.53 -1.38 10.41
CA GLU A 98 -3.09 0.01 10.40
C GLU A 98 -2.70 0.47 8.99
N LYS A 99 -2.70 1.79 8.77
CA LYS A 99 -2.30 2.40 7.51
C LYS A 99 -1.09 3.29 7.74
N THR A 100 -0.04 3.07 6.96
CA THR A 100 1.25 3.75 7.11
C THR A 100 2.08 3.63 5.81
N TYR A 101 3.40 3.69 5.92
CA TYR A 101 4.35 3.32 4.87
C TYR A 101 5.25 2.19 5.34
N ARG A 102 5.63 1.30 4.41
CA ARG A 102 6.43 0.11 4.73
C ARG A 102 7.75 0.46 5.45
N ALA A 103 8.47 1.47 5.00
CA ALA A 103 9.73 1.90 5.63
C ALA A 103 9.54 2.51 7.03
N PHE A 104 8.34 3.01 7.36
CA PHE A 104 8.06 3.53 8.69
C PHE A 104 7.90 2.42 9.75
N LEU A 105 7.70 1.18 9.30
CA LEU A 105 7.62 -0.03 10.12
C LEU A 105 8.98 -0.69 10.38
N TYR A 106 10.06 -0.14 9.83
CA TYR A 106 11.42 -0.56 10.16
C TYR A 106 11.69 -0.46 11.65
N THR A 107 12.66 -1.27 12.10
CA THR A 107 13.14 -1.21 13.48
C THR A 107 13.70 0.18 13.78
N GLU A 108 13.48 0.64 15.00
CA GLU A 108 14.07 1.89 15.46
C GLU A 108 15.58 1.72 15.59
N GLY A 109 16.31 2.52 14.80
CA GLY A 109 17.75 2.64 14.90
C GLY A 109 18.15 3.60 16.02
N LYS A 110 19.45 3.79 16.21
CA LYS A 110 19.94 4.79 17.17
C LYS A 110 19.48 6.19 16.75
N PRO A 111 18.97 7.03 17.68
CA PRO A 111 18.67 8.42 17.38
C PRO A 111 19.90 9.17 16.89
N ILE A 112 19.71 10.10 15.96
CA ILE A 112 20.74 11.00 15.43
C ILE A 112 20.65 12.30 16.22
N ASN A 113 21.63 12.50 17.10
CA ASN A 113 21.68 13.63 18.04
C ASN A 113 22.81 14.62 17.74
N ASP A 114 23.58 14.40 16.67
CA ASP A 114 24.64 15.29 16.24
C ASP A 114 24.63 15.50 14.71
N LYS A 115 25.13 16.67 14.31
CA LYS A 115 25.15 17.12 12.92
C LYS A 115 26.07 16.32 12.01
N ASP A 116 27.18 15.78 12.53
CA ASP A 116 28.16 15.05 11.73
C ASP A 116 27.62 13.67 11.34
N SER A 117 27.00 12.96 12.29
CA SER A 117 26.27 11.70 12.05
C SER A 117 25.13 11.92 11.05
N LEU A 118 24.34 12.99 11.20
CA LEU A 118 23.27 13.32 10.25
C LEU A 118 23.83 13.57 8.84
N ARG A 119 24.95 14.30 8.75
CA ARG A 119 25.64 14.56 7.48
C ARG A 119 26.15 13.26 6.83
N GLU A 120 26.68 12.34 7.63
CA GLU A 120 27.14 11.04 7.13
C GLU A 120 26.00 10.29 6.45
N TYR A 121 24.83 10.15 7.09
CA TYR A 121 23.68 9.48 6.48
C TYR A 121 23.16 10.21 5.22
N LEU A 122 23.01 11.54 5.31
CA LEU A 122 22.47 12.34 4.20
C LEU A 122 23.37 12.34 2.96
N PHE A 123 24.68 12.22 3.12
CA PHE A 123 25.64 12.28 2.00
C PHE A 123 26.44 10.98 1.81
N ARG A 124 26.00 9.87 2.40
CA ARG A 124 26.62 8.56 2.24
C ARG A 124 26.73 8.17 0.77
N GLU A 125 27.92 7.73 0.38
CA GLU A 125 28.30 7.35 -0.99
C GLU A 125 27.99 8.43 -2.05
N ASN A 126 27.75 9.66 -1.61
CA ASN A 126 27.26 10.75 -2.44
C ASN A 126 28.15 11.99 -2.28
N LYS A 127 29.08 12.16 -3.22
CA LYS A 127 29.98 13.32 -3.26
C LYS A 127 29.33 14.57 -3.87
N SER A 128 28.06 14.50 -4.23
CA SER A 128 27.36 15.61 -4.86
C SER A 128 26.84 16.62 -3.83
N GLN A 129 26.31 17.74 -4.32
CA GLN A 129 25.59 18.71 -3.50
C GLN A 129 24.16 18.29 -3.12
N TYR A 130 23.65 17.19 -3.70
CA TYR A 130 22.28 16.72 -3.47
C TYR A 130 22.29 15.59 -2.44
N PRO A 131 21.65 15.76 -1.26
CA PRO A 131 21.54 14.69 -0.27
C PRO A 131 20.78 13.47 -0.81
N ASN A 132 21.03 12.30 -0.22
CA ASN A 132 20.13 11.15 -0.31
C ASN A 132 18.73 11.58 0.17
N GLY A 133 17.69 11.12 -0.51
CA GLY A 133 16.32 11.62 -0.36
C GLY A 133 15.92 12.72 -1.35
N SER A 134 16.88 13.32 -2.06
CA SER A 134 16.59 14.37 -3.06
C SER A 134 15.76 13.84 -4.23
N LEU A 135 14.79 14.63 -4.67
CA LEU A 135 13.99 14.35 -5.87
C LEU A 135 14.48 15.19 -7.04
N LEU A 136 15.08 14.54 -8.03
CA LEU A 136 15.64 15.19 -9.21
C LEU A 136 14.71 15.05 -10.40
N HIS A 137 14.52 16.13 -11.15
CA HIS A 137 13.65 16.18 -12.31
C HIS A 137 14.42 16.56 -13.57
N LEU A 138 14.33 15.71 -14.60
CA LEU A 138 14.99 15.92 -15.89
C LEU A 138 14.01 16.52 -16.90
N LYS A 139 14.01 17.86 -17.02
CA LYS A 139 13.05 18.62 -17.86
C LYS A 139 12.83 18.10 -19.29
N PRO A 140 13.88 17.69 -20.06
CA PRO A 140 13.67 17.26 -21.43
C PRO A 140 12.81 16.00 -21.58
N THR A 141 12.79 15.14 -20.56
CA THR A 141 12.09 13.85 -20.58
C THR A 141 10.93 13.77 -19.59
N ASP A 142 10.79 14.76 -18.70
CA ASP A 142 9.81 14.78 -17.60
C ASP A 142 10.00 13.59 -16.62
N GLU A 143 11.22 13.05 -16.56
CA GLU A 143 11.56 11.92 -15.69
C GLU A 143 11.92 12.41 -14.29
N VAL A 144 11.41 11.70 -13.28
CA VAL A 144 11.66 11.99 -11.87
C VAL A 144 12.48 10.87 -11.25
N PHE A 145 13.57 11.25 -10.58
CA PHE A 145 14.49 10.34 -9.91
C PHE A 145 14.55 10.65 -8.40
N LEU A 146 14.72 9.62 -7.59
CA LEU A 146 15.07 9.72 -6.18
C LEU A 146 16.54 9.33 -6.00
N LEU A 147 17.31 10.15 -5.29
CA LEU A 147 18.65 9.79 -4.87
C LEU A 147 18.61 8.96 -3.59
N SER A 148 19.33 7.84 -3.58
CA SER A 148 19.50 6.97 -2.42
C SER A 148 20.87 6.31 -2.51
N ASP A 149 21.65 6.39 -1.43
CA ASP A 149 22.98 5.79 -1.33
C ASP A 149 23.89 6.14 -2.54
N GLY A 150 23.89 7.41 -2.95
CA GLY A 150 24.66 7.89 -4.09
C GLY A 150 24.19 7.40 -5.47
N ARG A 151 23.06 6.68 -5.55
CA ARG A 151 22.47 6.18 -6.79
C ARG A 151 21.13 6.84 -7.10
N LYS A 152 20.74 6.86 -8.38
CA LYS A 152 19.43 7.35 -8.82
C LYS A 152 18.45 6.20 -9.06
N ILE A 153 17.21 6.38 -8.59
CA ILE A 153 16.08 5.46 -8.76
C ILE A 153 14.99 6.17 -9.56
N LEU A 154 14.57 5.63 -10.69
CA LEU A 154 13.52 6.21 -11.53
C LEU A 154 12.13 5.93 -10.95
N PHE A 155 11.28 6.95 -10.86
CA PHE A 155 9.84 6.75 -10.69
C PHE A 155 9.19 6.46 -12.05
N PRO A 156 8.42 5.38 -12.20
CA PRO A 156 7.79 5.01 -13.47
C PRO A 156 6.57 5.87 -13.83
N GLY A 157 6.06 6.69 -12.89
CA GLY A 157 4.90 7.53 -13.14
C GLY A 157 4.41 8.32 -11.91
N PRO A 158 3.53 9.31 -12.14
CA PRO A 158 3.01 10.20 -11.09
C PRO A 158 2.14 9.48 -10.05
N GLU A 159 1.52 8.36 -10.41
CA GLU A 159 0.68 7.58 -9.51
C GLU A 159 1.51 6.97 -8.38
N ILE A 160 2.63 6.31 -8.73
CA ILE A 160 3.55 5.72 -7.73
C ILE A 160 4.18 6.84 -6.90
N PHE A 161 4.65 7.90 -7.53
CA PHE A 161 5.27 9.03 -6.85
C PHE A 161 4.37 9.61 -5.74
N ARG A 162 3.11 9.94 -6.05
CA ARG A 162 2.17 10.52 -5.07
C ARG A 162 1.75 9.54 -3.99
N ALA A 163 1.57 8.28 -4.37
CA ALA A 163 1.06 7.29 -3.45
C ALA A 163 2.10 6.91 -2.37
N PHE A 164 3.39 7.11 -2.64
CA PHE A 164 4.45 7.10 -1.62
C PHE A 164 4.57 8.40 -0.82
N GLY A 165 3.69 9.37 -1.04
CA GLY A 165 3.63 10.62 -0.28
C GLY A 165 4.54 11.73 -0.77
N TYR A 166 5.21 11.55 -1.91
CA TYR A 166 6.04 12.59 -2.52
C TYR A 166 5.18 13.68 -3.20
N SER A 167 5.69 14.91 -3.25
CA SER A 167 5.06 16.06 -3.91
C SER A 167 5.92 16.59 -5.06
N PHE A 168 5.27 16.99 -6.15
CA PHE A 168 5.93 17.59 -7.32
C PHE A 168 6.52 18.97 -7.01
N ASP A 169 6.04 19.62 -5.94
CA ASP A 169 6.57 20.91 -5.47
C ASP A 169 7.97 20.78 -4.86
N ASN A 170 8.39 19.56 -4.52
CA ASN A 170 9.69 19.26 -3.93
C ASN A 170 10.75 18.86 -4.97
N LEU A 171 10.43 18.93 -6.27
CA LEU A 171 11.35 18.54 -7.33
C LEU A 171 12.46 19.58 -7.53
N ILE A 172 13.66 19.09 -7.76
CA ILE A 172 14.83 19.88 -8.13
C ILE A 172 15.11 19.63 -9.61
N ASP A 173 14.91 20.66 -10.42
CA ASP A 173 15.24 20.62 -11.84
C ASP A 173 16.77 20.51 -12.02
N VAL A 174 17.21 19.50 -12.78
CA VAL A 174 18.63 19.27 -13.06
C VAL A 174 18.90 19.07 -14.54
N GLU A 175 20.12 19.41 -14.94
CA GLU A 175 20.64 19.04 -16.26
C GLU A 175 21.06 17.56 -16.30
N LYS A 176 21.05 16.99 -17.51
CA LYS A 176 21.50 15.60 -17.73
C LYS A 176 22.93 15.38 -17.22
N SER A 177 23.83 16.34 -17.41
CA SER A 177 25.23 16.31 -16.95
C SER A 177 25.34 16.14 -15.43
N SER A 178 24.42 16.72 -14.67
CA SER A 178 24.36 16.58 -13.20
C SER A 178 23.82 15.19 -12.82
N LEU A 179 22.80 14.72 -13.53
CA LEU A 179 22.18 13.42 -13.27
C LEU A 179 23.09 12.24 -13.66
N ASP A 180 23.94 12.40 -14.67
CA ASP A 180 24.88 11.37 -15.14
C ASP A 180 26.03 11.09 -14.16
N GLN A 181 26.19 11.93 -13.12
CA GLN A 181 27.14 11.68 -12.02
C GLN A 181 26.69 10.53 -11.10
N PHE A 182 25.39 10.22 -11.11
CA PHE A 182 24.82 9.14 -10.31
C PHE A 182 24.64 7.88 -11.14
N SER A 183 25.14 6.76 -10.63
CA SER A 183 24.86 5.45 -11.20
C SER A 183 23.39 5.06 -10.96
N ASN A 184 22.84 4.22 -11.84
CA ASN A 184 21.50 3.68 -11.63
C ASN A 184 21.53 2.69 -10.47
N ALA A 185 20.51 2.69 -9.62
CA ALA A 185 20.33 1.64 -8.63
C ALA A 185 20.10 0.27 -9.29
N ASP A 186 20.47 -0.82 -8.61
CA ASP A 186 20.33 -2.20 -9.13
C ASP A 186 18.88 -2.51 -9.50
N LYS A 187 17.94 -1.92 -8.75
CA LYS A 187 16.51 -1.86 -9.04
C LYS A 187 16.21 -0.55 -9.76
N ARG A 188 16.18 -0.60 -11.10
CA ARG A 188 16.09 0.60 -11.95
C ARG A 188 14.79 1.40 -11.81
N ILE A 189 13.74 0.80 -11.26
CA ILE A 189 12.39 1.38 -11.21
C ILE A 189 11.83 1.22 -9.81
N PHE A 190 11.35 2.33 -9.25
CA PHE A 190 10.65 2.33 -7.98
C PHE A 190 9.20 1.84 -8.17
N ILE A 191 8.83 0.74 -7.51
CA ILE A 191 7.52 0.10 -7.65
C ILE A 191 6.86 -0.11 -6.29
N TRP A 192 5.54 -0.38 -6.30
CA TRP A 192 4.66 -0.53 -5.13
C TRP A 192 5.13 -1.52 -4.05
N THR A 193 5.98 -2.48 -4.41
CA THR A 193 6.48 -3.50 -3.48
C THR A 193 7.70 -3.06 -2.69
N TYR A 194 8.37 -1.97 -3.11
CA TYR A 194 9.56 -1.47 -2.43
C TYR A 194 9.19 -0.54 -1.28
N PRO A 195 9.91 -0.64 -0.15
CA PRO A 195 9.86 0.38 0.88
C PRO A 195 10.47 1.69 0.37
N HIS A 196 10.20 2.81 1.05
CA HIS A 196 10.92 4.05 0.82
C HIS A 196 12.43 3.81 0.96
N PRO A 197 13.26 4.36 0.07
CA PRO A 197 14.69 4.13 0.11
C PRO A 197 15.38 5.10 1.08
N ASP A 198 16.67 4.87 1.28
CA ASP A 198 17.52 5.63 2.18
C ASP A 198 17.53 7.12 1.84
N GLY A 199 17.58 7.95 2.88
CA GLY A 199 17.47 9.41 2.78
C GLY A 199 16.03 9.93 2.83
N THR A 200 15.03 9.05 2.83
CA THR A 200 13.64 9.46 3.05
C THR A 200 13.44 9.99 4.46
N ILE A 201 12.83 11.17 4.60
CA ILE A 201 12.50 11.77 5.88
C ILE A 201 10.99 11.71 6.10
N PHE A 202 10.56 11.08 7.18
CA PHE A 202 9.18 11.09 7.66
C PHE A 202 8.98 12.16 8.73
N LYS A 203 7.77 12.73 8.77
CA LYS A 203 7.31 13.58 9.88
C LYS A 203 6.05 12.98 10.48
N ALA A 204 6.15 12.55 11.73
CA ALA A 204 5.05 11.91 12.44
C ALA A 204 4.08 12.93 13.05
N TYR A 205 2.80 12.60 13.12
CA TYR A 205 1.75 13.44 13.68
C TYR A 205 0.92 12.67 14.72
N PRO A 206 0.52 13.32 15.83
CA PRO A 206 0.70 14.73 16.15
C PRO A 206 2.06 15.11 16.77
N SER A 207 2.96 14.17 17.06
CA SER A 207 4.22 14.44 17.78
C SER A 207 5.17 15.41 17.08
N HIS A 208 5.08 15.55 15.76
CA HIS A 208 5.98 16.30 14.89
C HIS A 208 7.43 15.79 14.89
N LYS A 209 7.69 14.57 15.38
CA LYS A 209 9.01 13.94 15.32
C LYS A 209 9.45 13.70 13.88
N LEU A 210 10.74 13.88 13.64
CA LEU A 210 11.38 13.63 12.35
C LEU A 210 12.11 12.30 12.39
N TYR A 211 11.97 11.52 11.32
CA TYR A 211 12.63 10.22 11.20
C TYR A 211 13.33 10.10 9.85
N LEU A 212 14.60 9.70 9.85
CA LEU A 212 15.37 9.36 8.67
C LEU A 212 15.34 7.85 8.43
N VAL A 213 15.06 7.43 7.21
CA VAL A 213 15.26 6.04 6.77
C VAL A 213 16.70 5.89 6.28
N ALA A 214 17.44 4.95 6.87
CA ALA A 214 18.78 4.58 6.43
C ALA A 214 19.10 3.13 6.85
N ASP A 215 19.80 2.37 6.00
CA ASP A 215 20.26 1.01 6.32
C ASP A 215 19.16 0.01 6.71
N GLY A 216 17.93 0.24 6.25
CA GLY A 216 16.78 -0.57 6.65
C GLY A 216 16.28 -0.32 8.08
N GLU A 217 16.79 0.72 8.74
CA GLU A 217 16.34 1.21 10.04
C GLU A 217 15.67 2.59 9.89
N LYS A 218 14.94 2.98 10.94
CA LYS A 218 14.36 4.31 11.08
C LYS A 218 15.01 5.02 12.27
N HIS A 219 15.68 6.13 12.02
CA HIS A 219 16.41 6.91 13.02
C HIS A 219 15.65 8.19 13.35
N GLU A 220 15.37 8.45 14.64
CA GLU A 220 14.83 9.75 15.07
C GLU A 220 15.88 10.84 14.90
N ILE A 221 15.52 11.96 14.28
CA ILE A 221 16.36 13.16 14.20
C ILE A 221 15.96 14.06 15.36
N GLU A 222 16.81 14.17 16.39
CA GLU A 222 16.49 14.93 17.61
C GLU A 222 16.58 16.44 17.39
N ASN A 223 17.46 16.90 16.49
CA ASN A 223 17.69 18.31 16.21
C ASN A 223 17.30 18.68 14.77
N ALA A 224 16.13 19.30 14.61
CA ALA A 224 15.63 19.75 13.30
C ALA A 224 16.44 20.94 12.71
N ASP A 225 17.15 21.70 13.54
CA ASP A 225 17.97 22.82 13.07
C ASP A 225 19.21 22.30 12.32
N ASP A 226 19.83 21.22 12.81
CA ASP A 226 20.96 20.58 12.12
C ASP A 226 20.56 20.07 10.73
N LEU A 227 19.37 19.49 10.61
CA LEU A 227 18.80 19.07 9.33
C LEU A 227 18.57 20.27 8.40
N SER A 228 18.02 21.36 8.93
CA SER A 228 17.74 22.57 8.16
C SER A 228 19.03 23.26 7.69
N ASP A 229 20.09 23.22 8.49
CA ASP A 229 21.41 23.72 8.12
C ASP A 229 22.05 22.90 7.00
N LEU A 230 21.97 21.57 7.09
CA LEU A 230 22.57 20.65 6.12
C LEU A 230 21.78 20.58 4.81
N TRP A 231 20.46 20.65 4.90
CA TRP A 231 19.55 20.56 3.76
C TRP A 231 18.40 21.56 3.88
N PRO A 232 18.63 22.86 3.59
CA PRO A 232 17.63 23.92 3.81
C PRO A 232 16.28 23.76 3.09
N LYS A 233 16.23 22.91 2.07
CA LYS A 233 15.04 22.60 1.27
C LYS A 233 14.64 21.13 1.40
N TYR A 234 14.92 20.50 2.54
CA TYR A 234 14.40 19.16 2.81
C TYR A 234 12.87 19.19 2.80
N PHE A 235 12.29 18.05 2.48
CA PHE A 235 10.86 17.82 2.59
C PHE A 235 10.61 16.57 3.41
N THR A 236 9.40 16.44 3.94
CA THR A 236 9.00 15.31 4.77
C THR A 236 7.79 14.63 4.21
N ILE A 237 7.74 13.31 4.34
CA ILE A 237 6.54 12.52 4.07
C ILE A 237 5.73 12.43 5.38
N PRO A 238 4.46 12.87 5.38
CA PRO A 238 3.65 12.84 6.60
C PRO A 238 3.26 11.40 6.94
N VAL A 239 3.36 11.04 8.22
CA VAL A 239 2.91 9.76 8.79
C VAL A 239 2.20 10.00 10.12
N ASP A 240 1.39 9.06 10.56
CA ASP A 240 0.85 9.10 11.93
C ASP A 240 1.87 8.52 12.91
N ASP A 241 1.82 8.99 14.15
CA ASP A 241 2.48 8.33 15.26
C ASP A 241 1.96 6.89 15.40
N ILE A 242 2.86 6.00 15.83
CA ILE A 242 2.52 4.62 16.17
C ILE A 242 1.75 4.66 17.50
N ASP A 243 0.44 4.85 17.41
CA ASP A 243 -0.50 4.77 18.53
C ASP A 243 -1.43 3.57 18.32
N PRO A 244 -1.52 2.62 19.27
CA PRO A 244 -2.49 1.53 19.23
C PRO A 244 -3.93 1.98 18.95
N LYS A 245 -4.30 3.21 19.31
CA LYS A 245 -5.63 3.79 19.05
C LYS A 245 -5.91 4.06 17.58
N ASN A 246 -4.87 4.18 16.74
CA ASN A 246 -5.00 4.35 15.29
C ASN A 246 -5.17 3.01 14.56
N GLN A 247 -5.13 1.89 15.29
CA GLN A 247 -5.29 0.56 14.73
C GLN A 247 -6.75 0.09 14.85
N LEU A 248 -7.23 -0.64 13.85
CA LEU A 248 -8.47 -1.40 13.97
C LEU A 248 -8.14 -2.82 14.42
N ALA A 249 -8.72 -3.23 15.54
CA ALA A 249 -8.58 -4.61 16.02
C ALA A 249 -9.78 -5.46 15.61
N CYS A 250 -9.52 -6.74 15.37
CA CYS A 250 -10.50 -7.78 15.14
C CYS A 250 -10.05 -9.04 15.88
N SER A 251 -10.95 -9.58 16.72
CA SER A 251 -10.78 -10.89 17.35
C SER A 251 -11.68 -11.89 16.62
N PRO A 252 -11.13 -12.82 15.83
CA PRO A 252 -11.93 -13.79 15.10
C PRO A 252 -12.72 -14.67 16.08
N GLY A 253 -14.00 -14.91 15.78
CA GLY A 253 -14.84 -15.78 16.59
C GLY A 253 -14.37 -17.23 16.57
N ILE A 254 -14.53 -17.93 17.69
CA ILE A 254 -14.06 -19.32 17.90
C ILE A 254 -14.53 -20.28 16.79
N GLN A 255 -15.76 -20.11 16.28
CA GLN A 255 -16.34 -20.97 15.23
C GLN A 255 -15.57 -20.96 13.90
N GLY A 256 -14.82 -19.89 13.58
CA GLY A 256 -13.98 -19.87 12.37
C GLY A 256 -12.73 -20.76 12.52
N ILE A 257 -12.22 -20.83 13.74
CA ILE A 257 -10.90 -21.35 14.07
C ILE A 257 -10.86 -22.88 14.09
N GLU A 258 -12.01 -23.55 14.30
CA GLU A 258 -12.12 -25.01 14.35
C GLU A 258 -11.60 -25.72 13.07
N ASN A 259 -11.51 -25.00 11.94
CA ASN A 259 -10.95 -25.51 10.69
C ASN A 259 -9.62 -24.85 10.29
N GLY A 260 -8.94 -24.18 11.23
CA GLY A 260 -7.73 -23.39 10.94
C GLY A 260 -8.00 -22.12 10.13
N LYS A 261 -9.26 -21.68 10.02
CA LYS A 261 -9.65 -20.54 9.16
C LYS A 261 -9.94 -19.29 9.98
N VAL A 262 -9.14 -18.27 9.77
CA VAL A 262 -9.32 -16.98 10.44
C VAL A 262 -9.84 -15.97 9.43
N ALA A 263 -10.89 -15.24 9.79
CA ALA A 263 -11.45 -14.19 8.94
C ALA A 263 -11.77 -12.94 9.76
N CYS A 264 -11.39 -11.78 9.21
CA CYS A 264 -11.69 -10.47 9.77
C CYS A 264 -12.20 -9.53 8.69
N LEU A 265 -13.20 -8.72 9.04
CA LEU A 265 -13.75 -7.68 8.19
C LEU A 265 -13.54 -6.34 8.90
N PHE A 266 -12.74 -5.48 8.29
CA PHE A 266 -12.47 -4.14 8.78
C PHE A 266 -13.23 -3.11 7.95
N ASP A 267 -13.92 -2.21 8.65
CA ASP A 267 -14.56 -1.02 8.07
C ASP A 267 -13.53 0.12 8.04
N ARG A 268 -13.06 0.49 6.84
CA ARG A 268 -12.04 1.53 6.68
C ARG A 268 -12.53 2.90 7.13
N GLN A 269 -13.84 3.16 7.17
CA GLN A 269 -14.34 4.45 7.64
C GLN A 269 -14.01 4.68 9.12
N LYS A 270 -13.78 3.59 9.87
CA LYS A 270 -13.34 3.63 11.26
C LYS A 270 -11.83 3.72 11.42
N LEU A 271 -11.07 3.41 10.37
CA LEU A 271 -9.65 3.66 10.37
C LEU A 271 -9.52 5.19 10.40
N THR A 272 -8.96 5.74 11.48
CA THR A 272 -8.63 7.17 11.54
C THR A 272 -7.83 7.51 10.28
N SER A 273 -7.90 8.77 9.81
CA SER A 273 -7.44 9.21 8.48
C SER A 273 -5.94 8.97 8.24
N GLY A 274 -5.56 7.70 8.12
CA GLY A 274 -4.21 7.23 8.32
C GLY A 274 -3.33 7.79 7.22
N LEU A 275 -2.28 8.51 7.59
CA LEU A 275 -1.27 9.00 6.68
C LEU A 275 -0.46 7.80 6.18
N GLY A 276 -0.46 7.57 4.87
CA GLY A 276 0.12 6.36 4.30
C GLY A 276 -0.65 5.81 3.11
N GLY A 277 0.01 4.94 2.35
CA GLY A 277 -0.60 4.15 1.27
C GLY A 277 -0.60 2.64 1.54
N TYR A 278 0.16 2.20 2.55
CA TYR A 278 0.39 0.79 2.88
C TYR A 278 -0.53 0.34 4.01
N TYR A 279 -1.17 -0.81 3.85
CA TYR A 279 -2.00 -1.43 4.88
C TYR A 279 -1.18 -2.55 5.52
N ASN A 280 -0.86 -2.39 6.80
CA ASN A 280 -0.14 -3.37 7.58
C ASN A 280 -1.12 -4.13 8.47
N PHE A 281 -1.05 -5.46 8.42
CA PHE A 281 -1.82 -6.36 9.26
C PHE A 281 -0.85 -7.02 10.22
N THR A 282 -1.20 -7.04 11.50
CA THR A 282 -0.40 -7.71 12.53
C THR A 282 -1.27 -8.74 13.24
N LEU A 283 -0.80 -9.98 13.27
CA LEU A 283 -1.37 -11.06 14.06
C LEU A 283 -0.55 -11.20 15.32
N LYS A 284 -1.13 -10.85 16.46
CA LYS A 284 -0.50 -10.97 17.76
C LYS A 284 -1.00 -12.22 18.46
N TYR A 285 -0.11 -13.20 18.64
CA TYR A 285 -0.44 -14.45 19.30
C TYR A 285 -0.24 -14.35 20.82
N PRO A 286 -1.07 -15.03 21.62
CA PRO A 286 -0.86 -15.12 23.06
C PRO A 286 0.46 -15.83 23.36
N ALA A 287 1.09 -15.52 24.50
CA ALA A 287 2.38 -16.11 24.90
C ALA A 287 2.36 -17.65 24.99
N SER A 288 1.18 -18.26 25.13
CA SER A 288 0.99 -19.72 25.10
C SER A 288 1.15 -20.35 23.71
N CYS A 289 1.18 -19.54 22.64
CA CYS A 289 1.26 -19.97 21.26
C CYS A 289 2.46 -19.30 20.56
N PRO A 290 3.63 -19.94 20.51
CA PRO A 290 4.80 -19.38 19.84
C PRO A 290 4.66 -19.38 18.31
N VAL A 291 4.86 -18.21 17.69
CA VAL A 291 4.78 -17.95 16.24
C VAL A 291 5.71 -18.82 15.40
N ALA A 292 6.83 -19.29 15.97
CA ALA A 292 7.74 -20.22 15.29
C ALA A 292 7.02 -21.49 14.80
N GLY A 293 5.98 -21.94 15.51
CA GLY A 293 5.18 -23.11 15.14
C GLY A 293 4.01 -22.82 14.19
N VAL A 294 3.72 -21.54 13.91
CA VAL A 294 2.57 -21.14 13.08
C VAL A 294 3.00 -21.09 11.61
N ASN A 295 2.30 -21.82 10.76
CA ASN A 295 2.50 -21.77 9.32
C ASN A 295 1.18 -21.43 8.62
N PHE A 296 1.27 -20.66 7.54
CA PHE A 296 0.13 -20.31 6.69
C PHE A 296 0.15 -21.21 5.47
N GLU A 297 -0.95 -21.90 5.20
CA GLU A 297 -1.16 -22.53 3.90
C GLU A 297 -1.42 -21.44 2.86
N LYS A 298 -2.31 -20.52 3.23
CA LYS A 298 -2.85 -19.48 2.36
C LYS A 298 -3.29 -18.26 3.16
N ALA A 299 -3.04 -17.08 2.62
CA ALA A 299 -3.62 -15.84 3.11
C ALA A 299 -4.22 -15.05 1.95
N GLY A 300 -5.33 -14.38 2.19
CA GLY A 300 -6.08 -13.64 1.20
C GLY A 300 -6.60 -12.33 1.79
N ILE A 301 -6.26 -11.22 1.16
CA ILE A 301 -6.82 -9.91 1.47
C ILE A 301 -7.71 -9.50 0.30
N LEU A 302 -8.97 -9.26 0.61
CA LEU A 302 -9.97 -8.80 -0.33
C LEU A 302 -10.33 -7.36 0.01
N LEU A 303 -10.03 -6.45 -0.90
CA LEU A 303 -10.41 -5.06 -0.78
C LEU A 303 -11.67 -4.80 -1.60
N ILE A 304 -12.69 -4.25 -0.94
CA ILE A 304 -14.01 -4.06 -1.51
C ILE A 304 -14.28 -2.56 -1.56
N SER A 305 -14.39 -2.02 -2.77
CA SER A 305 -14.86 -0.65 -2.98
C SER A 305 -16.38 -0.61 -2.86
N GLU A 306 -16.91 -0.08 -1.76
CA GLU A 306 -18.31 0.35 -1.73
C GLU A 306 -18.39 1.65 -2.53
N LYS A 307 -18.75 1.56 -3.80
CA LYS A 307 -19.27 2.74 -4.49
C LYS A 307 -20.76 2.80 -4.21
N SER A 308 -21.17 3.77 -3.40
CA SER A 308 -22.60 4.05 -3.29
C SER A 308 -23.15 4.35 -4.70
N PHE A 309 -24.44 4.12 -4.91
CA PHE A 309 -25.11 4.49 -6.17
C PHE A 309 -24.86 5.97 -6.53
N ALA A 310 -24.66 6.84 -5.53
CA ALA A 310 -24.28 8.23 -5.72
C ALA A 310 -22.88 8.39 -6.36
N THR A 311 -21.88 7.64 -5.88
CA THR A 311 -20.51 7.63 -6.46
C THR A 311 -20.50 7.04 -7.86
N VAL A 312 -21.31 6.01 -8.10
CA VAL A 312 -21.51 5.43 -9.44
C VAL A 312 -22.11 6.46 -10.39
N LYS A 313 -23.17 7.16 -9.95
CA LYS A 313 -23.81 8.24 -10.72
C LYS A 313 -22.83 9.36 -11.06
N ASP A 314 -21.98 9.77 -10.12
CA ASP A 314 -20.95 10.79 -10.37
C ASP A 314 -19.88 10.32 -11.36
N SER A 315 -19.44 9.06 -11.24
CA SER A 315 -18.50 8.45 -12.17
C SER A 315 -19.08 8.41 -13.60
N PHE A 316 -20.35 8.01 -13.74
CA PHE A 316 -21.04 8.06 -15.04
C PHE A 316 -21.16 9.48 -15.58
N ARG A 317 -21.49 10.46 -14.72
CA ARG A 317 -21.57 11.87 -15.12
C ARG A 317 -20.22 12.37 -15.66
N LYS A 318 -19.11 12.01 -15.01
CA LYS A 318 -17.75 12.37 -15.45
C LYS A 318 -17.36 11.69 -16.76
N ILE A 319 -17.65 10.40 -16.91
CA ILE A 319 -17.39 9.66 -18.16
C ILE A 319 -18.22 10.24 -19.30
N PHE A 320 -19.52 10.46 -19.08
CA PHE A 320 -20.41 11.04 -20.07
C PHE A 320 -19.98 12.45 -20.45
N ALA A 321 -19.62 13.30 -19.48
CA ALA A 321 -19.10 14.63 -19.75
C ALA A 321 -17.79 14.58 -20.58
N SER A 322 -16.88 13.64 -20.27
CA SER A 322 -15.64 13.44 -21.03
C SER A 322 -15.91 13.01 -22.48
N VAL A 323 -16.84 12.07 -22.68
CA VAL A 323 -17.26 11.61 -24.02
C VAL A 323 -17.95 12.74 -24.78
N VAL A 324 -18.90 13.45 -24.17
CA VAL A 324 -19.58 14.59 -24.79
C VAL A 324 -18.59 15.67 -25.21
N ASN A 325 -17.68 16.04 -24.30
CA ASN A 325 -16.69 17.08 -24.59
C ASN A 325 -15.69 16.66 -25.67
N ARG A 326 -15.33 15.37 -25.74
CA ARG A 326 -14.40 14.84 -26.74
C ARG A 326 -15.03 14.69 -28.13
N TYR A 327 -16.30 14.29 -28.22
CA TYR A 327 -16.92 13.93 -29.50
C TYR A 327 -17.92 14.97 -30.04
N PHE A 328 -18.52 15.79 -29.20
CA PHE A 328 -19.62 16.67 -29.61
C PHE A 328 -19.34 18.17 -29.45
N LEU A 329 -18.49 18.58 -28.49
CA LEU A 329 -18.19 20.00 -28.24
C LEU A 329 -16.88 20.49 -28.86
N LYS A 330 -16.14 19.62 -29.56
CA LYS A 330 -14.90 19.95 -30.27
C LYS A 330 -15.09 20.19 -31.78
N GLN A 331 -16.32 20.39 -32.24
CA GLN A 331 -16.65 20.96 -33.56
C GLN A 331 -17.02 22.42 -33.37
#